data_AF-A0A0V0HC70-F1
#
_entry.id   AF-A0A0V0HC70-F1
#
_cell.length_a   1.000
_cell.length_b   1.000
_cell.length_c   1.000
_cell.angle_alpha   90.00
_cell.angle_beta   90.00
_cell.angle_gamma   90.00
#
_symmetry.space_group_name_H-M   'P 1'
#
loop_
_entity.id
_entity.type
_entity.pdbx_description
1 polymer ?
#
loop_
_entity_poly.entity_id
_entity_poly.type
_entity_poly.pdbx_seq_one_letter_code
_entity_poly.pdbx_strand_id
1 'polypeptide(L)'
;MAYDNAVSALGKICNFHRDSIDSAQVIPAWLNYLPIKDDLIEAKVVHDQLCSMVERSDRELLGPNNEYLPKIVQIFAEVLCAGRDLVTEQTASRMITLLGQLQQTLPPATLASIWSSLQPQQQLTLQSMLSS
;
A
#
# COMPACT_ATOMS: atom_id res chain seq x y z
N MET A 1 -16.63 5.12 7.48
CA MET A 1 -17.65 5.17 6.38
C MET A 1 -17.53 6.42 5.52
N ALA A 2 -17.98 7.62 5.92
CA ALA A 2 -17.93 8.80 5.01
C ALA A 2 -16.49 9.19 4.62
N TYR A 3 -15.56 9.09 5.58
CA TYR A 3 -14.14 9.29 5.35
C TYR A 3 -13.56 8.26 4.36
N ASP A 4 -13.78 6.96 4.61
CA ASP A 4 -13.34 5.83 3.76
C ASP A 4 -13.84 6.01 2.31
N ASN A 5 -15.10 6.38 2.15
CA ASN A 5 -15.70 6.61 0.83
C ASN A 5 -15.05 7.79 0.11
N ALA A 6 -14.71 8.87 0.84
CA ALA A 6 -13.99 10.01 0.27
C ALA A 6 -12.57 9.64 -0.17
N VAL A 7 -11.84 8.85 0.65
CA VAL A 7 -10.50 8.37 0.31
C VAL A 7 -10.54 7.41 -0.89
N SER A 8 -11.53 6.51 -0.94
CA SER A 8 -11.72 5.62 -2.09
C SER A 8 -12.11 6.38 -3.36
N ALA A 9 -13.01 7.37 -3.26
CA ALA A 9 -13.35 8.25 -4.38
C ALA A 9 -12.12 9.02 -4.90
N LEU A 10 -11.28 9.54 -4.00
CA LEU A 10 -10.02 10.18 -4.36
C LEU A 10 -9.09 9.22 -5.10
N GLY A 11 -8.99 7.96 -4.65
CA GLY A 11 -8.28 6.91 -5.35
C GLY A 11 -8.81 6.71 -6.77
N LYS A 12 -10.13 6.55 -6.93
CA LYS A 12 -10.76 6.39 -8.25
C LYS A 12 -10.44 7.57 -9.17
N ILE A 13 -10.45 8.82 -8.66
CA ILE A 13 -10.03 10.01 -9.42
C ILE A 13 -8.56 9.91 -9.85
N CYS A 14 -7.65 9.52 -8.94
CA CYS A 14 -6.23 9.34 -9.26
C CYS A 14 -5.98 8.31 -10.37
N ASN A 15 -6.86 7.30 -10.50
CA ASN A 15 -6.71 6.22 -11.48
C ASN A 15 -7.39 6.54 -12.82
N PHE A 16 -8.60 7.11 -12.81
CA PHE A 16 -9.41 7.30 -14.01
C PHE A 16 -9.41 8.72 -14.56
N HIS A 17 -9.04 9.72 -13.74
CA HIS A 17 -9.05 11.14 -14.10
C HIS A 17 -7.72 11.81 -13.74
N ARG A 18 -6.62 11.06 -13.83
CA ARG A 18 -5.27 11.53 -13.47
C ARG A 18 -4.86 12.82 -14.19
N ASP A 19 -5.21 12.93 -15.47
CA ASP A 19 -4.87 14.09 -16.30
C ASP A 19 -5.66 15.36 -15.93
N SER A 20 -6.69 15.22 -15.09
CA SER A 20 -7.53 16.33 -14.61
C SER A 20 -7.10 16.88 -13.26
N ILE A 21 -6.02 16.35 -12.66
CA ILE A 21 -5.53 16.73 -11.33
C ILE A 21 -4.02 16.95 -11.34
N ASP A 22 -3.52 17.69 -10.34
CA ASP A 22 -2.08 17.69 -10.05
C ASP A 22 -1.69 16.36 -9.38
N SER A 23 -1.45 15.34 -10.19
CA SER A 23 -1.19 13.98 -9.71
C SER A 23 0.04 13.89 -8.79
N ALA A 24 1.04 14.76 -8.98
CA ALA A 24 2.23 14.82 -8.16
C ALA A 24 1.95 15.29 -6.72
N GLN A 25 0.86 16.02 -6.49
CA GLN A 25 0.41 16.41 -5.15
C GLN A 25 -0.66 15.46 -4.60
N VAL A 26 -1.62 15.10 -5.44
CA VAL A 26 -2.83 14.41 -4.99
C VAL A 26 -2.56 12.94 -4.65
N ILE A 27 -1.71 12.25 -5.41
CA ILE A 27 -1.43 10.82 -5.15
C ILE A 27 -0.66 10.62 -3.84
N PRO A 28 0.39 11.40 -3.53
CA PRO A 28 1.04 11.31 -2.23
C PRO A 28 0.09 11.66 -1.07
N ALA A 29 -0.81 12.64 -1.25
CA ALA A 29 -1.83 12.96 -0.26
C ALA A 29 -2.81 11.80 -0.04
N TRP A 30 -3.30 11.17 -1.12
CA TRP A 30 -4.15 9.99 -1.05
C TRP A 30 -3.47 8.83 -0.33
N LEU A 31 -2.19 8.54 -0.64
CA LEU A 31 -1.41 7.50 0.03
C LEU A 31 -1.34 7.71 1.55
N ASN A 32 -1.24 8.96 2.00
CA ASN A 32 -1.18 9.29 3.43
C ASN A 32 -2.49 9.02 4.19
N TYR A 33 -3.62 8.92 3.51
CA TYR A 33 -4.91 8.57 4.11
C TYR A 33 -5.17 7.07 4.23
N LEU A 34 -4.24 6.22 3.74
CA LEU A 34 -4.33 4.76 3.82
C LEU A 34 -3.57 4.19 5.04
N PRO A 35 -3.97 3.00 5.52
CA PRO A 35 -5.13 2.21 5.09
C PRO A 35 -6.46 2.75 5.63
N ILE A 36 -7.55 2.50 4.90
CA ILE A 36 -8.92 2.68 5.42
C ILE A 36 -9.45 1.35 5.95
N LYS A 37 -10.34 1.39 6.95
CA LYS A 37 -10.68 0.19 7.74
C LYS A 37 -12.15 0.04 8.10
N ASP A 38 -12.94 1.11 8.05
CA ASP A 38 -14.30 1.09 8.58
C ASP A 38 -15.29 0.61 7.51
N ASP A 39 -15.13 1.08 6.26
CA ASP A 39 -15.92 0.59 5.13
C ASP A 39 -15.16 -0.53 4.41
N LEU A 40 -15.47 -1.78 4.75
CA LEU A 40 -14.77 -2.96 4.21
C LEU A 40 -14.95 -3.13 2.69
N ILE A 41 -16.02 -2.59 2.11
CA ILE A 41 -16.23 -2.66 0.66
C ILE A 41 -15.23 -1.72 0.00
N GLU A 42 -15.17 -0.47 0.46
CA GLU A 42 -14.23 0.52 -0.10
C GLU A 42 -12.78 0.21 0.25
N ALA A 43 -12.50 -0.40 1.42
CA ALA A 43 -11.17 -0.88 1.79
C ALA A 43 -10.64 -1.88 0.75
N LYS A 44 -11.44 -2.87 0.36
CA LYS A 44 -11.04 -3.86 -0.66
C LYS A 44 -10.73 -3.20 -1.99
N VAL A 45 -11.53 -2.21 -2.41
CA VAL A 45 -11.30 -1.47 -3.66
C VAL A 45 -10.00 -0.66 -3.59
N VAL A 46 -9.80 0.12 -2.51
CA VAL A 46 -8.67 1.05 -2.42
C VAL A 46 -7.33 0.33 -2.27
N HIS A 47 -7.30 -0.78 -1.53
CA HIS A 47 -6.09 -1.56 -1.33
C HIS A 47 -5.72 -2.37 -2.58
N ASP A 48 -6.71 -2.84 -3.35
CA ASP A 48 -6.47 -3.44 -4.66
C ASP A 48 -5.93 -2.42 -5.66
N GLN A 49 -6.47 -1.20 -5.63
CA GLN A 49 -5.95 -0.10 -6.42
C GLN A 49 -4.50 0.24 -6.06
N LEU A 50 -4.18 0.38 -4.76
CA LEU A 50 -2.82 0.62 -4.30
C LEU A 50 -1.86 -0.46 -4.82
N CYS A 51 -2.25 -1.73 -4.69
CA CYS A 51 -1.48 -2.86 -5.19
C CYS A 51 -1.21 -2.74 -6.70
N SER A 52 -2.25 -2.41 -7.48
CA SER A 52 -2.16 -2.22 -8.92
C SER A 52 -1.24 -1.05 -9.31
N MET A 53 -1.21 0.03 -8.54
CA MET A 53 -0.32 1.17 -8.79
C MET A 53 1.15 0.82 -8.49
N VAL A 54 1.41 0.03 -7.44
CA VAL A 54 2.76 -0.47 -7.13
C VAL A 54 3.27 -1.41 -8.23
N GLU A 55 2.45 -2.34 -8.70
CA GLU A 55 2.82 -3.26 -9.80
C GLU A 55 3.20 -2.53 -11.09
N ARG A 56 2.55 -1.39 -11.37
CA ARG A 56 2.87 -0.55 -12.53
C ARG A 56 4.09 0.34 -12.31
N SER A 57 4.71 0.30 -11.14
CA SER A 57 5.79 1.22 -10.74
C SER A 57 5.39 2.69 -10.94
N ASP A 58 4.18 3.04 -10.49
CA ASP A 58 3.62 4.39 -10.60
C ASP A 58 4.55 5.43 -9.94
N ARG A 59 5.06 6.38 -10.73
CA ARG A 59 6.15 7.28 -10.32
C ARG A 59 5.71 8.23 -9.21
N GLU A 60 4.53 8.81 -9.32
CA GLU A 60 3.98 9.73 -8.33
C GLU A 60 3.62 8.98 -7.04
N LEU A 61 3.23 7.69 -7.12
CA LEU A 61 2.99 6.87 -5.93
C LEU A 61 4.29 6.48 -5.20
N LEU A 62 5.31 6.05 -5.93
CA LEU A 62 6.59 5.64 -5.33
C LEU A 62 7.40 6.84 -4.84
N GLY A 63 7.20 8.00 -5.46
CA GLY A 63 7.96 9.21 -5.21
C GLY A 63 9.37 9.16 -5.82
N PRO A 64 10.06 10.31 -5.87
CA PRO A 64 11.47 10.37 -6.30
C PRO A 64 12.33 9.44 -5.44
N ASN A 65 13.16 8.63 -6.09
CA ASN A 65 14.03 7.65 -5.43
C ASN A 65 13.29 6.67 -4.50
N ASN A 66 12.03 6.36 -4.79
CA ASN A 66 11.17 5.48 -3.99
C ASN A 66 10.97 5.97 -2.53
N GLU A 67 10.96 7.28 -2.30
CA GLU A 67 10.85 7.84 -0.95
C GLU A 67 9.56 7.44 -0.19
N TYR A 68 8.47 7.12 -0.90
CA TYR A 68 7.20 6.71 -0.29
C TYR A 68 7.07 5.20 -0.09
N LEU A 69 8.07 4.43 -0.53
CA LEU A 69 8.09 2.98 -0.38
C LEU A 69 7.97 2.49 1.08
N PRO A 70 8.60 3.11 2.09
CA PRO A 70 8.39 2.74 3.49
C PRO A 70 6.92 2.81 3.91
N LYS A 71 6.21 3.86 3.48
CA LYS A 71 4.77 4.06 3.79
C LYS A 71 3.91 2.99 3.11
N ILE A 72 4.22 2.64 1.86
CA ILE A 72 3.53 1.57 1.12
C ILE A 72 3.70 0.23 1.85
N VAL A 73 4.93 -0.10 2.25
CA VAL A 73 5.23 -1.33 3.00
C VAL A 73 4.47 -1.34 4.34
N GLN A 74 4.43 -0.21 5.04
CA GLN A 74 3.65 -0.07 6.28
C GLN A 74 2.16 -0.35 6.05
N ILE A 75 1.56 0.21 5.00
CA ILE A 75 0.16 -0.02 4.66
C ILE A 75 -0.08 -1.50 4.35
N PHE A 76 0.77 -2.13 3.53
CA PHE A 76 0.64 -3.55 3.22
C PHE A 76 0.76 -4.41 4.48
N ALA A 77 1.74 -4.13 5.33
CA ALA A 77 1.92 -4.84 6.60
C ALA A 77 0.66 -4.77 7.47
N GLU A 78 0.11 -3.57 7.63
CA GLU A 78 -1.04 -3.31 8.46
C GLU A 78 -2.30 -4.00 7.94
N VAL A 79 -2.52 -3.93 6.62
CA VAL A 79 -3.64 -4.58 5.94
C VAL A 79 -3.55 -6.09 6.03
N LEU A 80 -2.37 -6.67 5.82
CA LEU A 80 -2.13 -8.11 5.94
C LEU A 80 -2.28 -8.60 7.38
N CYS A 81 -1.87 -7.81 8.37
CA CYS A 81 -2.10 -8.12 9.80
C CYS A 81 -3.57 -8.09 10.20
N ALA A 82 -4.35 -7.17 9.63
CA ALA A 82 -5.78 -7.07 9.89
C ALA A 82 -6.58 -8.27 9.32
N GLY A 83 -5.99 -9.06 8.42
CA GLY A 83 -6.60 -10.25 7.86
C GLY A 83 -7.45 -9.99 6.61
N ARG A 84 -8.41 -10.89 6.33
CA ARG A 84 -9.20 -10.93 5.07
C ARG A 84 -10.33 -9.89 4.99
N ASP A 85 -10.47 -9.03 5.99
CA ASP A 85 -11.56 -8.05 6.02
C ASP A 85 -11.26 -6.84 5.13
N LEU A 86 -9.99 -6.41 5.07
CA LEU A 86 -9.58 -5.19 4.36
C LEU A 86 -9.18 -5.42 2.90
N VAL A 87 -8.94 -6.67 2.51
CA VAL A 87 -8.49 -7.07 1.17
C VAL A 87 -9.11 -8.39 0.75
N THR A 88 -9.16 -8.65 -0.55
CA THR A 88 -9.46 -9.99 -1.07
C THR A 88 -8.26 -10.91 -0.94
N GLU A 89 -8.45 -12.23 -1.02
CA GLU A 89 -7.34 -13.20 -1.02
C GLU A 89 -6.38 -12.97 -2.19
N GLN A 90 -6.92 -12.60 -3.36
CA GLN A 90 -6.10 -12.27 -4.53
C GLN A 90 -5.25 -11.03 -4.26
N THR A 91 -5.84 -9.95 -3.75
CA THR A 91 -5.12 -8.72 -3.42
C THR A 91 -4.05 -8.96 -2.34
N ALA A 92 -4.35 -9.76 -1.32
CA ALA A 92 -3.38 -10.14 -0.29
C ALA A 92 -2.19 -10.91 -0.89
N SER A 93 -2.44 -11.87 -1.77
CA SER A 93 -1.38 -12.62 -2.46
C SER A 93 -0.49 -11.71 -3.33
N ARG A 94 -1.08 -10.74 -4.03
CA ARG A 94 -0.33 -9.73 -4.79
C ARG A 94 0.53 -8.86 -3.87
N MET A 95 -0.01 -8.39 -2.74
CA MET A 95 0.77 -7.64 -1.74
C MET A 95 1.98 -8.43 -1.23
N ILE A 96 1.79 -9.71 -0.88
CA ILE A 96 2.88 -10.60 -0.43
C ILE A 96 3.93 -10.75 -1.53
N THR A 97 3.51 -10.95 -2.77
CA THR A 97 4.40 -11.07 -3.93
C THR A 97 5.25 -9.80 -4.11
N LEU A 98 4.61 -8.63 -4.04
CA LEU A 98 5.30 -7.34 -4.13
C LEU A 98 6.31 -7.15 -2.98
N LEU A 99 5.93 -7.48 -1.74
CA LEU A 99 6.84 -7.40 -0.60
C LEU A 99 8.06 -8.32 -0.77
N GLY A 100 7.86 -9.54 -1.28
CA GLY A 100 8.95 -10.45 -1.61
C GLY A 100 9.88 -9.88 -2.69
N GLN A 101 9.33 -9.26 -3.74
CA GLN A 101 10.13 -8.59 -4.77
C GLN A 101 10.94 -7.42 -4.20
N LEU A 102 10.36 -6.62 -3.31
CA LEU A 102 11.06 -5.52 -2.63
C LEU A 102 12.23 -6.03 -1.78
N GLN A 103 12.05 -7.16 -1.09
CA GLN A 103 13.11 -7.79 -0.29
C GLN A 103 14.33 -8.19 -1.15
N GLN A 104 14.12 -8.57 -2.41
CA GLN A 104 15.20 -8.99 -3.30
C GLN A 104 15.85 -7.82 -4.06
N THR A 105 15.14 -6.71 -4.23
CA THR A 105 15.57 -5.59 -5.09
C THR A 105 16.17 -4.43 -4.32
N LEU A 106 15.78 -4.23 -3.05
CA LEU A 106 16.25 -3.11 -2.25
C LEU A 106 17.58 -3.43 -1.53
N PRO A 107 18.43 -2.42 -1.29
CA PRO A 107 19.62 -2.57 -0.46
C PRO A 107 19.27 -3.05 0.96
N PRO A 108 20.09 -3.92 1.60
CA PRO A 108 19.81 -4.43 2.94
C PRO A 108 19.60 -3.35 4.00
N ALA A 109 20.33 -2.23 3.91
CA ALA A 109 20.18 -1.11 4.84
C ALA A 109 18.81 -0.43 4.72
N THR A 110 18.30 -0.24 3.50
CA THR A 110 16.97 0.33 3.24
C THR A 110 15.88 -0.60 3.75
N LEU A 111 15.99 -1.89 3.48
CA LEU A 111 15.05 -2.90 3.99
C LEU A 111 15.01 -2.92 5.51
N ALA A 112 16.17 -2.93 6.17
CA ALA A 112 16.26 -2.91 7.63
C ALA A 112 15.60 -1.65 8.21
N SER A 113 15.84 -0.48 7.59
CA SER A 113 15.20 0.77 8.00
C SER A 113 13.68 0.69 7.88
N ILE A 114 13.16 0.20 6.75
CA ILE A 114 11.71 0.04 6.55
C ILE A 114 11.13 -0.92 7.59
N TRP A 115 11.75 -2.08 7.79
CA TRP A 115 11.26 -3.08 8.75
C TRP A 115 11.23 -2.57 10.17
N SER A 116 12.27 -1.83 10.57
CA SER A 116 12.36 -1.26 11.92
C SER A 116 11.29 -0.21 12.20
N SER A 117 10.72 0.41 11.15
CA SER A 117 9.64 1.40 11.28
C SER A 117 8.26 0.77 11.51
N LEU A 118 8.12 -0.53 11.23
CA LEU A 118 6.88 -1.27 11.42
C LEU A 118 6.65 -1.62 12.90
N GLN A 119 5.38 -1.78 13.28
CA GLN A 119 5.03 -2.25 14.62
C GLN A 119 5.52 -3.70 14.84
N PRO A 120 5.83 -4.13 16.07
CA PRO A 120 6.33 -5.48 16.34
C PRO A 120 5.44 -6.60 15.77
N GLN A 121 4.12 -6.45 15.89
CA GLN A 121 3.17 -7.41 15.32
C GLN A 121 3.25 -7.47 13.79
N GLN A 122 3.40 -6.31 13.13
CA GLN A 122 3.55 -6.21 11.67
C GLN A 122 4.85 -6.89 11.20
N GLN A 123 5.95 -6.69 11.91
CA GLN A 123 7.22 -7.34 11.59
C GLN A 123 7.11 -8.86 11.64
N LEU A 124 6.48 -9.41 12.69
CA LEU A 124 6.29 -10.85 12.85
C LEU A 124 5.39 -11.45 11.77
N THR A 125 4.25 -10.80 11.49
CA THR A 125 3.33 -11.26 10.44
C THR A 125 4.03 -11.29 9.10
N LEU A 126 4.71 -10.21 8.74
CA LEU A 126 5.41 -10.15 7.46
C LEU A 126 6.56 -11.15 7.38
N GLN A 127 7.33 -11.36 8.45
CA GLN A 127 8.37 -12.40 8.49
C GLN A 127 7.76 -13.78 8.21
N SER A 128 6.64 -14.13 8.85
CA SER A 128 5.98 -15.41 8.64
C SER A 128 5.45 -15.60 7.22
N MET A 129 4.90 -14.53 6.61
CA MET A 129 4.36 -14.56 5.25
C MET A 129 5.45 -14.66 4.18
N LEU A 130 6.60 -14.02 4.40
CA LEU A 130 7.72 -14.01 3.44
C LEU A 130 8.63 -15.22 3.57
N SER A 131 8.56 -15.97 4.68
CA SER A 131 9.31 -17.22 4.88
C SER A 131 8.57 -18.48 4.42
N SER A 132 7.31 -18.34 3.98
CA SER A 132 6.43 -19.44 3.54
C SER A 132 6.52 -19.63 2.03
#